data_AF-A0A9P0D3A7-F1
#
_entry.id   AF-A0A9P0D3A7-F1
#
_cell.length_a   1.000
_cell.length_b   1.000
_cell.length_c   1.000
_cell.angle_alpha   90.00
_cell.angle_beta   90.00
_cell.angle_gamma   90.00
#
_symmetry.space_group_name_H-M   'P 1'
#
loop_
_entity.id
_entity.type
_entity.pdbx_description
1 polymer ?
#
loop_
_entity_poly.entity_id
_entity_poly.type
_entity_poly.pdbx_seq_one_letter_code
_entity_poly.pdbx_strand_id
1 'polypeptide(L)'
;MECDSVHSCIERKIKGKDIHVPSDYLHISKEARSKPAPYDVVCMQYTDFKDFTPKKFHRFNSIRPGRVSYCLIINTIKFINWNYVLLKVGNDLVVTDIRALKYLPNEKFFY
;
A
#
# COMPACT_ATOMS: atom_id res chain seq x y z
N MET A 1 -4.29 -12.04 -21.12
CA MET A 1 -3.24 -11.51 -20.22
C MET A 1 -3.02 -12.56 -19.14
N GLU A 2 -1.78 -13.03 -18.91
CA GLU A 2 -1.49 -14.14 -17.98
C GLU A 2 -1.81 -13.79 -16.50
N CYS A 3 -1.65 -12.54 -16.09
CA CYS A 3 -1.98 -12.13 -14.72
C CYS A 3 -3.50 -12.25 -14.44
N ASP A 4 -4.32 -11.84 -15.41
CA ASP A 4 -5.78 -11.88 -15.31
C ASP A 4 -6.30 -13.32 -15.29
N SER A 5 -5.63 -14.24 -15.98
CA SER A 5 -6.03 -15.65 -16.02
C SER A 5 -5.83 -16.32 -14.66
N VAL A 6 -4.69 -16.08 -14.00
CA VAL A 6 -4.39 -16.58 -12.64
C VAL A 6 -5.39 -16.03 -11.64
N HIS A 7 -5.62 -14.71 -11.66
CA HIS A 7 -6.56 -14.05 -10.76
C HIS A 7 -7.97 -14.65 -10.90
N SER A 8 -8.46 -14.78 -12.13
CA SER A 8 -9.78 -15.35 -12.44
C SER A 8 -9.93 -16.81 -11.98
N CYS A 9 -8.87 -17.62 -12.00
CA CYS A 9 -8.88 -19.00 -11.51
C CYS A 9 -9.00 -19.04 -9.98
N ILE A 10 -8.22 -18.21 -9.29
CA ILE A 10 -8.22 -18.13 -7.83
C ILE A 10 -9.57 -17.64 -7.32
N GLU A 11 -10.13 -16.58 -7.92
CA GLU A 11 -11.46 -16.07 -7.54
C GLU A 11 -12.57 -17.11 -7.67
N ARG A 12 -12.58 -17.88 -8.76
CA ARG A 12 -13.57 -18.96 -8.96
C ARG A 12 -13.45 -20.05 -7.89
N LYS A 13 -12.23 -20.31 -7.41
CA LYS A 13 -11.97 -21.34 -6.39
C LYS A 13 -12.28 -20.87 -4.97
N ILE A 14 -12.15 -19.56 -4.71
CA ILE A 14 -12.50 -18.93 -3.43
C ILE A 14 -14.01 -18.85 -3.25
N LYS A 15 -14.78 -18.60 -4.32
CA LYS A 15 -16.25 -18.51 -4.24
C LYS A 15 -16.85 -19.81 -3.69
N GLY A 16 -17.60 -19.70 -2.60
CA GLY A 16 -18.28 -20.84 -1.95
C GLY A 16 -17.38 -21.67 -1.04
N LYS A 17 -16.16 -21.22 -0.73
CA LYS A 17 -15.31 -21.79 0.32
C LYS A 17 -15.25 -20.83 1.51
N ASP A 18 -15.38 -21.38 2.71
CA ASP A 18 -15.09 -20.66 3.94
C ASP A 18 -13.58 -20.62 4.17
N ILE A 19 -13.09 -19.45 4.57
CA ILE A 19 -11.68 -19.21 4.84
C ILE A 19 -11.56 -18.75 6.28
N HIS A 20 -10.96 -19.60 7.11
CA HIS A 20 -10.84 -19.34 8.55
C HIS A 20 -9.47 -18.80 8.91
N VAL A 21 -8.42 -19.21 8.19
CA VAL A 21 -7.05 -18.77 8.44
C VAL A 21 -6.35 -18.28 7.16
N PRO A 22 -5.41 -17.33 7.27
CA PRO A 22 -4.66 -16.84 6.10
C PRO A 22 -3.89 -17.92 5.33
N SER A 23 -3.45 -18.99 6.01
CA SER A 23 -2.77 -20.12 5.36
C SER A 23 -3.67 -20.87 4.38
N ASP A 24 -4.99 -20.85 4.57
CA ASP A 24 -5.94 -21.49 3.66
C ASP A 24 -5.91 -20.85 2.27
N TYR A 25 -5.62 -19.54 2.19
CA TYR A 25 -5.43 -18.87 0.90
C TYR A 25 -4.26 -19.46 0.11
N LEU A 26 -3.19 -19.92 0.77
CA LEU A 26 -2.05 -20.54 0.08
C LEU A 26 -2.48 -21.86 -0.56
N HIS A 27 -3.21 -22.69 0.19
CA HIS A 27 -3.73 -23.97 -0.30
C HIS A 27 -4.73 -23.77 -1.45
N ILE A 28 -5.69 -22.85 -1.28
CA ILE A 28 -6.69 -22.54 -2.31
C ILE A 28 -6.02 -22.01 -3.57
N SER A 29 -5.02 -21.15 -3.44
CA SER A 29 -4.28 -20.59 -4.58
C SER A 29 -3.50 -21.67 -5.32
N LYS A 30 -2.87 -22.62 -4.62
CA LYS A 30 -2.15 -23.74 -5.23
C LYS A 30 -3.09 -24.63 -6.04
N GLU A 31 -4.27 -24.92 -5.50
CA GLU A 31 -5.31 -25.75 -6.12
C GLU A 31 -6.15 -25.04 -7.19
N ALA A 32 -5.98 -23.72 -7.37
CA ALA A 32 -6.81 -22.94 -8.27
C ALA A 32 -6.67 -23.35 -9.75
N ARG A 33 -5.54 -23.99 -10.12
CA ARG A 33 -5.31 -24.54 -11.45
C ARG A 33 -5.04 -26.03 -11.38
N SER A 34 -5.81 -26.82 -12.12
CA SER A 34 -5.64 -28.27 -12.19
C SER A 34 -4.89 -28.75 -13.45
N LYS A 35 -4.90 -27.97 -14.54
CA LYS A 35 -4.19 -28.26 -15.80
C LYS A 35 -3.44 -27.02 -16.28
N PRO A 36 -2.20 -27.13 -16.81
CA PRO A 36 -1.39 -28.35 -16.95
C PRO A 36 -0.80 -28.85 -15.61
N ALA A 37 -0.64 -27.97 -14.61
CA ALA A 37 -0.19 -28.31 -13.26
C ALA A 37 -0.68 -27.26 -12.25
N PRO A 38 -0.69 -27.57 -10.94
CA PRO A 38 -0.93 -26.60 -9.87
C PRO A 38 -0.04 -25.35 -9.96
N TYR A 39 -0.45 -24.27 -9.30
CA TYR A 39 0.41 -23.09 -9.17
C TYR A 39 1.50 -23.34 -8.13
N ASP A 40 2.67 -22.75 -8.35
CA ASP A 40 3.66 -22.63 -7.29
C ASP A 40 3.30 -21.39 -6.45
N VAL A 41 3.25 -21.56 -5.12
CA VAL A 41 2.76 -20.54 -4.20
C VAL A 41 3.79 -20.33 -3.12
N VAL A 42 4.31 -19.11 -3.06
CA VAL A 42 5.27 -18.68 -2.04
C VAL A 42 4.55 -17.82 -1.02
N CYS A 43 4.65 -18.19 0.26
CA CYS A 43 4.14 -17.36 1.34
C CYS A 43 5.14 -16.22 1.60
N MET A 44 4.71 -15.00 1.32
CA MET A 44 5.55 -13.83 1.56
C MET A 44 5.83 -13.66 3.05
N GLN A 45 7.10 -13.49 3.38
CA GLN A 45 7.59 -13.21 4.72
C GLN A 45 7.76 -11.70 4.92
N TYR A 46 7.83 -11.27 6.18
CA TYR A 46 8.10 -9.87 6.51
C TYR A 46 9.41 -9.35 5.88
N THR A 47 10.36 -10.26 5.62
CA THR A 47 11.66 -9.99 4.99
C THR A 47 11.55 -9.62 3.51
N ASP A 48 10.47 -10.01 2.85
CA ASP A 48 10.27 -9.76 1.41
C ASP A 48 9.84 -8.31 1.16
N PHE A 49 9.35 -7.64 2.20
CA PHE A 49 8.97 -6.23 2.13
C PHE A 49 10.20 -5.34 2.36
N LYS A 50 10.30 -4.30 1.54
CA LYS A 50 11.37 -3.31 1.66
C LYS A 50 11.24 -2.57 3.00
N ASP A 51 12.28 -2.61 3.81
CA ASP A 51 12.36 -1.81 5.03
C ASP A 51 12.50 -0.32 4.67
N PHE A 52 11.50 0.48 5.04
CA PHE A 52 11.50 1.93 4.86
C PHE A 52 11.97 2.67 6.12
N THR A 53 12.44 2.00 7.17
CA THR A 53 13.06 2.63 8.34
C THR A 53 14.32 3.44 7.97
N PRO A 54 15.21 2.95 7.08
CA PRO A 54 16.41 3.69 6.69
C PRO A 54 16.08 4.99 5.93
N LYS A 55 16.61 6.12 6.42
CA LYS A 55 16.43 7.46 5.82
C LYS A 55 16.81 7.55 4.34
N LYS A 56 17.70 6.66 3.86
CA LYS A 56 18.08 6.57 2.44
C LYS A 56 16.91 6.28 1.49
N PHE A 57 15.83 5.69 2.01
CA PHE A 57 14.60 5.42 1.25
C PHE A 57 13.55 6.51 1.42
N HIS A 58 13.78 7.50 2.28
CA HIS A 58 12.86 8.61 2.47
C HIS A 58 13.10 9.64 1.38
N ARG A 59 12.05 9.99 0.64
CA ARG A 59 12.12 11.05 -0.38
C ARG A 59 12.32 12.44 0.25
N PHE A 60 11.89 12.61 1.49
CA PHE A 60 11.99 13.86 2.24
C PHE A 60 12.48 13.58 3.65
N ASN A 61 13.36 14.45 4.17
CA ASN A 61 13.87 14.36 5.54
C ASN A 61 12.80 14.67 6.60
N SER A 62 11.74 15.40 6.21
CA SER A 62 10.62 15.77 7.07
C SER A 62 9.38 16.04 6.22
N ILE A 63 8.24 15.54 6.66
CA ILE A 63 6.90 15.90 6.15
C ILE A 63 6.28 16.99 7.05
N ARG A 64 6.94 17.38 8.15
CA ARG A 64 6.47 18.50 8.97
C ARG A 64 6.54 19.78 8.13
N PRO A 65 5.49 20.62 8.14
CA PRO A 65 5.60 21.98 7.63
C PRO A 65 6.76 22.65 8.37
N GLY A 66 7.79 23.05 7.64
CA GLY A 66 8.92 23.75 8.23
C GLY A 66 8.43 25.06 8.85
N ARG A 67 8.97 25.41 10.03
CA ARG A 67 8.77 26.74 10.64
C ARG A 67 9.69 27.80 10.03
N VAL A 68 10.54 27.40 9.08
CA VAL A 68 11.64 28.18 8.53
C VAL A 68 11.43 28.35 7.03
N SER A 69 11.50 29.59 6.55
CA SER A 69 11.06 30.03 5.21
C SER A 69 11.76 29.37 4.02
N TYR A 70 12.84 28.60 4.24
CA TYR A 70 13.56 27.85 3.21
C TYR A 70 13.25 26.34 3.20
N CYS A 71 12.44 25.84 4.15
CA CYS A 71 11.93 24.46 4.12
C CYS A 71 10.61 24.42 3.36
N LEU A 72 10.44 23.41 2.52
CA LEU A 72 9.21 23.14 1.76
C LEU A 72 8.00 23.07 2.71
N ILE A 73 7.21 24.15 2.77
CA ILE A 73 6.03 24.25 3.61
C ILE A 73 4.88 23.54 2.89
N ILE A 74 4.30 22.52 3.53
CA ILE A 74 3.03 21.94 3.11
C ILE A 74 1.94 22.94 3.50
N ASN A 75 1.45 23.69 2.51
CA ASN A 75 0.48 24.76 2.71
C ASN A 75 -0.95 24.22 2.82
N THR A 76 -1.25 23.11 2.17
CA THR A 76 -2.61 22.57 2.11
C THR A 76 -2.58 21.08 1.86
N ILE A 77 -3.46 20.36 2.58
CA ILE A 77 -3.71 18.93 2.42
C ILE A 77 -5.14 18.78 1.90
N LYS A 78 -5.32 18.20 0.72
CA LYS A 78 -6.64 17.93 0.13
C LYS A 78 -6.78 16.44 -0.14
N PHE A 79 -7.79 15.81 0.43
CA PHE A 79 -8.11 14.42 0.16
C PHE A 79 -8.70 14.28 -1.25
N ILE A 80 -8.18 13.35 -2.05
CA ILE A 80 -8.72 13.07 -3.39
C ILE A 80 -9.68 11.88 -3.33
N ASN A 81 -9.24 10.79 -2.70
CA ASN A 81 -10.03 9.58 -2.50
C ASN A 81 -9.50 8.83 -1.27
N TRP A 82 -10.05 7.65 -0.95
CA TRP A 82 -9.66 6.83 0.21
C TRP A 82 -8.20 6.36 0.24
N ASN A 83 -7.48 6.47 -0.88
CA ASN A 83 -6.09 6.02 -1.00
C ASN A 83 -5.09 7.15 -1.23
N TYR A 84 -5.50 8.34 -1.68
CA TYR A 84 -4.57 9.41 -2.08
C TYR A 84 -4.95 10.79 -1.55
N VAL A 85 -3.91 11.58 -1.28
CA VAL A 85 -3.95 12.96 -0.80
C VAL A 85 -3.09 13.84 -1.70
N LEU A 86 -3.62 15.01 -2.05
CA LEU A 86 -2.87 16.12 -2.63
C LEU A 86 -2.27 16.97 -1.53
N LEU A 87 -0.96 17.14 -1.59
CA LEU A 87 -0.19 18.06 -0.78
C LEU A 87 0.22 19.23 -1.68
N LYS A 88 -0.18 20.45 -1.31
CA LYS A 88 0.37 21.66 -1.92
C LYS A 88 1.64 22.04 -1.17
N VAL A 89 2.78 21.91 -1.84
CA VAL A 89 4.11 22.19 -1.27
C VAL A 89 4.67 23.41 -2.00
N GLY A 90 4.63 24.59 -1.35
CA GLY A 90 4.91 25.84 -2.05
C GLY A 90 3.93 26.12 -3.20
N ASN A 91 4.44 26.29 -4.42
CA ASN A 91 3.63 26.45 -5.65
C ASN A 91 3.32 25.13 -6.36
N ASP A 92 3.95 24.03 -5.95
CA ASP A 92 3.81 22.73 -6.60
C ASP A 92 2.75 21.87 -5.91
N LEU A 93 2.08 21.04 -6.70
CA LEU A 93 1.07 20.08 -6.24
C LEU A 93 1.65 18.67 -6.32
N VAL A 94 1.66 17.96 -5.19
CA VAL A 94 2.21 16.61 -5.07
C VAL A 94 1.13 15.65 -4.60
N VAL A 95 0.91 14.57 -5.34
CA VAL A 95 0.00 13.48 -4.93
C VAL A 95 0.77 12.44 -4.13
N THR A 96 0.25 12.05 -2.97
CA THR A 96 0.83 11.06 -2.06
C THR A 96 -0.24 10.09 -1.55
N ASP A 97 0.18 8.89 -1.13
CA ASP A 97 -0.72 7.86 -0.56
C ASP A 97 -1.16 8.22 0.88
N ILE A 98 -2.44 8.02 1.19
CA ILE A 98 -3.04 8.27 2.52
C ILE A 98 -2.36 7.49 3.63
N ARG A 99 -1.82 6.31 3.36
CA ARG A 99 -1.12 5.49 4.37
C ARG A 99 0.11 6.19 4.92
N ALA A 100 0.70 7.11 4.18
CA ALA A 100 1.80 7.95 4.64
C ALA A 100 1.37 8.95 5.74
N LEU A 101 0.05 9.24 5.87
CA LEU A 101 -0.47 10.11 6.92
C LEU A 101 -0.41 9.49 8.32
N LYS A 102 -0.33 8.15 8.45
CA LYS A 102 -0.23 7.47 9.76
C LYS A 102 1.08 7.76 10.51
N TYR A 103 2.08 8.31 9.81
CA TYR A 103 3.34 8.74 10.38
C TYR A 103 3.31 10.22 10.83
N LEU A 104 2.15 10.87 10.77
CA LEU A 104 1.93 12.20 11.34
C LEU A 104 1.69 12.07 12.85
N PRO A 105 2.37 12.86 13.69
CA PRO A 105 2.09 12.88 15.12
C PRO A 105 0.67 13.38 15.37
N ASN A 106 -0.03 12.72 16.31
CA ASN A 106 -1.37 13.06 16.77
C ASN A 106 -1.40 14.42 17.48
N GLU A 107 -1.35 15.52 16.74
CA GLU A 107 -1.75 16.82 17.26
C GLU A 107 -2.86 17.40 16.39
N LYS A 108 -4.09 17.19 16.89
CA LYS A 108 -5.34 17.89 16.56
C LYS A 108 -5.46 18.35 15.11
N PHE A 109 -5.90 17.44 14.25
CA PHE A 109 -6.64 17.84 13.06
C PHE A 109 -8.00 18.36 13.53
N PHE A 110 -8.16 19.68 13.59
CA PHE A 110 -9.49 20.26 13.69
C PHE A 110 -10.18 20.06 12.34
N TYR A 111 -11.36 19.44 12.40
CA TYR A 111 -12.26 19.19 11.27
C TYR A 111 -12.65 20.48 10.54
#